data_AF-A0A931ZB74-F1
#
_entry.id   AF-A0A931ZB74-F1
#
_cell.length_a   1.000
_cell.length_b   1.000
_cell.length_c   1.000
_cell.angle_alpha   90.00
_cell.angle_beta   90.00
_cell.angle_gamma   90.00
#
_symmetry.space_group_name_H-M   'P 1'
#
loop_
_entity.id
_entity.type
_entity.pdbx_description
1 polymer ?
#
loop_
_entity_poly.entity_id
_entity_poly.type
_entity_poly.pdbx_seq_one_letter_code
_entity_poly.pdbx_strand_id
1 'polypeptide(L)' 'MSKAEILAELSKLSPQDRGEILEQLWRLEEAAGPTEREKTLLDEAQASYDANPSAGAPWSEVQARLRRRG' A
#
# COMPACT_ATOMS: atom_id res chain seq x y z
N MET A 1 -23.82 1.52 -13.59
CA MET A 1 -23.15 2.74 -13.11
C MET A 1 -21.84 2.91 -13.86
N SER A 2 -21.55 4.11 -14.33
CA SER A 2 -20.28 4.50 -14.94
C SER A 2 -19.29 5.01 -13.88
N LYS A 3 -18.00 5.05 -14.23
CA LYS A 3 -16.96 5.67 -13.37
C LYS A 3 -17.31 7.12 -13.00
N ALA A 4 -17.86 7.88 -13.95
CA ALA A 4 -18.22 9.28 -13.73
C ALA A 4 -19.37 9.42 -12.71
N GLU A 5 -20.38 8.54 -12.79
CA GLU A 5 -21.49 8.51 -11.83
C GLU A 5 -20.99 8.15 -10.42
N ILE A 6 -20.12 7.14 -10.29
CA ILE A 6 -19.53 6.76 -8.99
C ILE A 6 -18.81 7.95 -8.36
N LEU A 7 -17.93 8.63 -9.13
CA LEU A 7 -17.18 9.78 -8.63
C LEU A 7 -18.09 10.94 -8.22
N ALA A 8 -19.17 11.19 -8.98
CA ALA A 8 -20.14 12.22 -8.64
C ALA A 8 -20.86 11.91 -7.32
N GLU A 9 -21.27 10.65 -7.08
CA GLU A 9 -21.93 10.25 -5.83
C GLU A 9 -20.98 10.27 -4.64
N LEU A 10 -19.72 9.84 -4.80
CA LEU A 10 -18.73 9.87 -3.71
C LEU A 10 -18.54 11.27 -3.13
N SER A 11 -18.60 12.32 -3.96
CA SER A 11 -18.45 13.70 -3.51
C SER A 11 -19.56 14.18 -2.56
N LYS A 12 -20.73 13.53 -2.60
CA LYS A 12 -21.91 13.90 -1.79
C LYS A 12 -21.93 13.22 -0.42
N LEU A 13 -21.07 12.24 -0.21
CA LEU A 13 -21.02 11.45 1.01
C LEU A 13 -20.30 12.15 2.16
N SER A 14 -20.61 11.74 3.38
CA SER A 14 -19.86 12.20 4.54
C SER A 14 -18.40 11.72 4.49
N PRO A 15 -17.47 12.34 5.24
CA PRO A 15 -16.11 11.82 5.37
C PRO A 15 -16.07 10.37 5.90
N GLN A 16 -16.99 9.99 6.79
CA GLN A 16 -17.06 8.65 7.35
C GLN A 16 -17.43 7.62 6.28
N ASP A 17 -18.51 7.86 5.52
CA ASP A 17 -18.97 6.93 4.48
C ASP A 17 -17.91 6.77 3.38
N ARG A 18 -17.21 7.87 3.04
CA ARG A 18 -16.06 7.81 2.11
C ARG A 18 -14.92 6.97 2.66
N GLY A 19 -14.68 7.02 3.98
CA GLY A 19 -13.70 6.17 4.66
C GLY A 19 -14.06 4.69 4.54
N GLU A 20 -15.32 4.33 4.81
CA GLU A 20 -15.80 2.94 4.68
C GLU A 20 -15.66 2.41 3.24
N ILE A 21 -15.98 3.24 2.24
CA ILE A 21 -15.79 2.89 0.83
C ILE A 21 -14.30 2.71 0.51
N LEU A 22 -13.43 3.60 0.99
CA LEU A 22 -11.99 3.50 0.78
C LEU A 22 -11.43 2.21 1.36
N GLU A 23 -11.85 1.81 2.57
CA GLU A 23 -11.45 0.53 3.16
C GLU A 23 -11.87 -0.66 2.29
N GLN A 24 -13.08 -0.64 1.72
CA GLN A 24 -13.51 -1.71 0.82
C GLN A 24 -12.72 -1.73 -0.49
N LEU A 25 -12.41 -0.56 -1.05
CA LEU A 25 -11.55 -0.47 -2.22
C LEU A 25 -10.16 -1.05 -1.94
N TRP A 26 -9.56 -0.74 -0.80
CA TRP A 26 -8.28 -1.35 -0.42
C TRP A 26 -8.35 -2.87 -0.33
N ARG A 27 -9.42 -3.44 0.25
CA ARG A 27 -9.59 -4.90 0.28
C ARG A 27 -9.67 -5.52 -1.12
N LEU A 28 -10.30 -4.84 -2.07
CA LEU A 28 -10.38 -5.31 -3.46
C LEU A 28 -9.01 -5.30 -4.14
N GLU A 29 -8.24 -4.23 -3.95
CA GLU A 29 -6.88 -4.12 -4.50
C GLU A 29 -5.93 -5.14 -3.84
N GLU A 30 -6.01 -5.34 -2.53
CA GLU A 30 -5.23 -6.36 -1.82
C GLU A 30 -5.56 -7.77 -2.30
N ALA A 31 -6.83 -8.05 -2.60
CA ALA A 31 -7.26 -9.35 -3.13
C ALA A 31 -6.74 -9.63 -4.55
N ALA A 32 -6.43 -8.59 -5.34
CA ALA A 32 -5.80 -8.77 -6.65
C ALA A 32 -4.36 -9.31 -6.53
N GLY A 33 -3.71 -9.07 -5.39
CA GLY A 33 -2.32 -9.45 -5.15
C GLY A 33 -1.31 -8.66 -5.99
N PRO A 34 -0.01 -8.85 -5.75
CA PRO A 34 1.03 -8.16 -6.50
C PRO A 34 1.05 -8.63 -7.96
N THR A 35 1.31 -7.70 -8.86
CA THR A 35 1.62 -7.98 -10.27
C THR A 35 2.92 -8.78 -10.39
N GLU A 36 3.15 -9.45 -11.53
CA GLU A 36 4.40 -10.18 -11.78
C GLU A 36 5.64 -9.29 -11.64
N ARG A 37 5.54 -8.02 -12.08
CA ARG A 37 6.63 -7.05 -11.92
C ARG A 37 6.91 -6.75 -10.45
N GLU A 38 5.89 -6.59 -9.62
CA GLU A 38 6.05 -6.37 -8.18
C GLU A 38 6.61 -7.59 -7.48
N LYS A 39 6.18 -8.80 -7.87
CA LYS A 39 6.77 -10.05 -7.36
C LYS A 39 8.26 -10.13 -7.69
N THR A 40 8.66 -9.84 -8.93
CA THR A 40 10.09 -9.82 -9.31
C THR A 40 10.89 -8.85 -8.45
N LEU A 41 10.37 -7.65 -8.18
CA LEU A 41 11.04 -6.68 -7.31
C LEU A 41 11.19 -7.20 -5.86
N LEU A 42 10.17 -7.90 -5.35
CA LEU A 42 10.24 -8.52 -4.02
C LEU A 42 11.24 -9.68 -3.98
N ASP A 43 11.28 -10.52 -5.02
CA ASP A 43 12.23 -11.63 -5.12
C ASP A 43 13.68 -11.13 -5.21
N GLU A 44 13.92 -10.07 -5.99
CA GLU A 44 15.23 -9.41 -6.08
C GLU A 44 15.65 -8.80 -4.74
N ALA A 45 14.72 -8.13 -4.05
CA ALA A 45 14.98 -7.55 -2.73
C ALA A 45 15.29 -8.63 -1.70
N GLN A 46 14.55 -9.75 -1.72
CA GLN A 46 14.77 -10.88 -0.84
C GLN A 46 16.12 -11.55 -1.11
N ALA A 47 16.47 -11.81 -2.38
CA ALA A 47 17.77 -12.38 -2.75
C ALA A 47 18.95 -11.49 -2.32
N SER A 48 18.81 -10.17 -2.46
CA SER A 48 19.80 -9.20 -1.98
C SER A 48 19.97 -9.24 -0.46
N TYR A 49 18.85 -9.33 0.28
CA TYR A 49 18.89 -9.48 1.74
C TYR A 49 19.50 -10.83 2.15
N ASP A 50 19.18 -11.92 1.48
CA ASP A 50 19.73 -13.24 1.79
C ASP A 50 21.25 -13.29 1.55
N ALA A 51 21.73 -12.62 0.51
CA ALA A 51 23.16 -12.47 0.22
C ALA A 51 23.89 -11.55 1.23
N ASN A 52 23.19 -10.55 1.78
CA ASN A 52 23.75 -9.64 2.78
C ASN A 52 22.68 -9.18 3.80
N PRO A 53 22.43 -9.98 4.87
CA PRO A 53 21.40 -9.65 5.84
C PRO A 53 21.67 -8.33 6.60
N SER A 54 22.94 -7.92 6.68
CA SER A 54 23.34 -6.67 7.34
C SER A 54 22.98 -5.40 6.54
N ALA A 55 22.56 -5.55 5.28
CA ALA A 55 22.04 -4.43 4.48
C ALA A 55 20.62 -4.01 4.89
N GLY A 56 19.90 -4.89 5.59
CA GLY A 56 18.60 -4.58 6.17
C GLY A 56 18.70 -3.75 7.44
N ALA A 57 17.61 -3.06 7.80
CA ALA A 57 17.49 -2.40 9.09
C ALA A 57 16.20 -2.85 9.79
N PRO A 58 16.20 -3.00 11.12
CA PRO A 58 14.98 -3.28 11.87
C PRO A 58 13.92 -2.21 11.60
N TRP A 59 12.66 -2.63 11.46
CA TRP A 59 11.56 -1.71 11.17
C TRP A 59 11.44 -0.59 12.22
N SER A 60 11.70 -0.89 13.50
CA SER A 60 11.72 0.11 14.58
C SER A 60 12.71 1.25 14.33
N GLU A 61 13.88 0.94 13.76
CA GLU A 61 14.90 1.94 13.41
C GLU A 61 14.46 2.77 12.19
N VAL A 62 13.83 2.14 11.19
CA VAL A 62 13.25 2.83 10.03
C VAL A 62 12.14 3.79 10.48
N GLN A 63 11.22 3.33 11.34
CA GLN A 63 10.15 4.16 11.91
C GLN A 63 10.71 5.35 12.68
N ALA A 64 11.73 5.14 13.52
CA ALA A 64 12.38 6.21 14.27
C ALA A 64 13.05 7.25 13.36
N ARG A 65 13.58 6.84 12.20
CA ARG A 65 14.11 7.76 11.18
C ARG A 65 13.01 8.57 10.50
N LEU A 66 11.90 7.94 10.12
CA LEU A 66 10.77 8.63 9.47
C LEU A 66 10.13 9.69 10.37
N ARG A 67 9.93 9.37 11.65
CA ARG A 67 9.37 10.32 12.64
C ARG A 67 10.26 11.53 12.91
N ARG A 68 11.56 11.45 12.63
CA ARG A 68 12.50 12.60 12.73
C ARG A 68 12.49 13.50 11.49
N ARG A 69 11.86 13.06 10.39
CA ARG A 69 11.78 13.78 9.12
C ARG A 69 10.43 14.45 8.87
N GLY A 70 9.41 14.12 9.67
CA GLY A 70 8.11 14.81 9.69
C GLY A 70 8.05 15.80 10.83
#